data_AF-A0A7S2CD92-F1
#
_entry.id   AF-A0A7S2CD92-F1
#
_cell.length_a   1.000
_cell.length_b   1.000
_cell.length_c   1.000
_cell.angle_alpha   90.00
_cell.angle_beta   90.00
_cell.angle_gamma   90.00
#
_symmetry.space_group_name_H-M   'P 1'
#
loop_
_entity.id
_entity.type
_entity.pdbx_description
1 polymer ?
#
loop_
_entity_poly.entity_id
_entity_poly.type
_entity_poly.pdbx_seq_one_letter_code
_entity_poly.pdbx_strand_id
1 'polypeptide(L)'
;AGNDGGGVCSESSPTKTHGVYFERCSANNAGGGLRVTYASSYLISTSFLSCSAVVNGGGGVYFAHTEGENEARLENVIFVSCLAESSGGGIYSRYGNMSMTSVFFRDCFAR
;
A
#
# COMPACT_ATOMS: atom_id res chain seq x y z
N ALA A 1 -10.35 -7.26 -11.36
CA ALA A 1 -9.90 -6.32 -10.31
C ALA A 1 -11.07 -6.05 -9.37
N GLY A 2 -10.84 -6.14 -8.06
CA GLY A 2 -11.77 -5.56 -7.07
C GLY A 2 -11.68 -4.03 -7.12
N ASN A 3 -12.66 -3.34 -6.54
CA ASN A 3 -12.58 -1.88 -6.46
C ASN A 3 -11.36 -1.47 -5.65
N ASP A 4 -11.08 -2.11 -4.52
CA ASP A 4 -10.05 -1.66 -3.58
C ASP A 4 -9.24 -2.83 -3.02
N GLY A 5 -7.96 -2.58 -2.71
CA GLY A 5 -7.11 -3.54 -1.99
C GLY A 5 -6.99 -4.86 -2.72
N GLY A 6 -6.35 -4.86 -3.91
CA GLY A 6 -6.40 -6.00 -4.85
C GLY A 6 -5.92 -7.35 -4.28
N GLY A 7 -5.18 -7.35 -3.17
CA GLY A 7 -5.00 -8.50 -2.29
C GLY A 7 -5.74 -8.38 -0.95
N VAL A 8 -5.56 -7.27 -0.23
CA VAL A 8 -6.21 -7.01 1.06
C VAL A 8 -6.82 -5.61 1.10
N CYS A 9 -8.08 -5.52 1.53
CA CYS A 9 -8.74 -4.26 1.88
C CYS A 9 -9.15 -4.33 3.35
N SER A 10 -8.65 -3.40 4.17
CA SER A 10 -8.97 -3.31 5.60
C SER A 10 -9.50 -1.93 5.95
N GLU A 11 -10.58 -1.89 6.72
CA GLU A 11 -11.23 -0.66 7.16
C GLU A 11 -11.46 -0.72 8.67
N SER A 12 -11.04 0.33 9.38
CA SER A 12 -11.25 0.52 10.83
C SER A 12 -10.68 -0.60 11.71
N SER A 13 -9.80 -1.44 11.15
CA SER A 13 -9.14 -2.55 11.85
C SER A 13 -7.63 -2.53 11.58
N PRO A 14 -6.77 -2.67 12.61
CA PRO A 14 -5.33 -2.68 12.40
C PRO A 14 -4.90 -3.83 11.50
N THR A 15 -4.02 -3.54 10.54
CA THR A 15 -3.47 -4.56 9.64
C THR A 15 -2.03 -4.88 10.00
N LYS A 16 -1.69 -6.17 10.10
CA LYS A 16 -0.32 -6.64 10.29
C LYS A 16 0.04 -7.66 9.22
N THR A 17 1.21 -7.49 8.59
CA THR A 17 1.78 -8.48 7.67
C THR A 17 3.19 -8.83 8.12
N HIS A 18 3.56 -10.10 7.95
CA HIS A 18 4.90 -10.59 8.26
C HIS A 18 5.31 -11.65 7.24
N GLY A 19 6.27 -11.35 6.36
CA GLY A 19 6.74 -12.30 5.34
C GLY A 19 5.73 -12.56 4.23
N VAL A 20 4.87 -11.57 3.92
CA VAL A 20 3.80 -11.71 2.91
C VAL A 20 4.25 -11.18 1.55
N TYR A 21 3.80 -11.83 0.48
CA TYR A 21 4.03 -11.41 -0.90
C TYR A 21 2.69 -11.07 -1.57
N PHE A 22 2.57 -9.85 -2.04
CA PHE A 22 1.50 -9.42 -2.95
C PHE A 22 2.09 -9.39 -4.35
N GLU A 23 1.67 -10.31 -5.22
CA GLU A 23 2.17 -10.39 -6.59
C GLU A 23 1.02 -10.22 -7.58
N ARG A 24 1.20 -9.30 -8.55
CA ARG A 24 0.24 -9.01 -9.63
C ARG A 24 -1.17 -8.69 -9.11
N CYS A 25 -1.27 -8.09 -7.93
CA CYS A 25 -2.53 -7.63 -7.38
C CYS A 25 -2.94 -6.31 -8.05
N SER A 26 -4.22 -6.16 -8.40
CA SER A 26 -4.72 -4.96 -9.08
C SER A 26 -6.03 -4.47 -8.47
N ALA A 27 -6.15 -3.16 -8.28
CA ALA A 27 -7.37 -2.49 -7.82
C ALA A 27 -7.82 -1.43 -8.84
N ASN A 28 -9.12 -1.34 -9.11
CA ASN A 28 -9.65 -0.27 -9.97
C ASN A 28 -9.56 1.10 -9.28
N ASN A 29 -9.66 1.13 -7.97
CA ASN A 29 -9.73 2.37 -7.20
C ASN A 29 -8.40 2.67 -6.51
N ALA A 30 -8.07 1.97 -5.42
CA ALA A 30 -6.89 2.25 -4.62
C ALA A 30 -6.20 0.99 -4.06
N GLY A 31 -4.88 1.06 -3.88
CA GLY A 31 -4.11 0.04 -3.18
C GLY A 31 -4.06 -1.28 -3.95
N GLY A 32 -3.20 -1.36 -4.97
CA GLY A 32 -3.18 -2.51 -5.87
C GLY A 32 -2.94 -3.84 -5.16
N GLY A 33 -2.06 -3.86 -4.14
CA GLY A 33 -1.90 -4.98 -3.23
C GLY A 33 -2.68 -4.81 -1.93
N LEU A 34 -2.53 -3.67 -1.26
CA LEU A 34 -3.11 -3.43 0.07
C LEU A 34 -3.77 -2.05 0.14
N ARG A 35 -4.98 -1.99 0.67
CA ARG A 35 -5.62 -0.74 1.11
C ARG A 35 -5.94 -0.82 2.60
N VAL A 36 -5.56 0.20 3.35
CA VAL A 36 -5.96 0.37 4.77
C VAL A 36 -6.58 1.74 4.98
N THR A 37 -7.78 1.78 5.57
CA THR A 37 -8.51 3.02 5.92
C THR A 37 -8.84 3.08 7.41
N TYR A 38 -8.71 4.27 8.00
CA TYR A 38 -9.09 4.58 9.39
C TYR A 38 -8.47 3.67 10.46
N ALA A 39 -7.33 3.06 10.16
CA ALA A 39 -6.65 2.14 11.06
C ALA A 39 -5.14 2.20 10.88
N SER A 40 -4.41 1.79 11.92
CA SER A 40 -2.95 1.66 11.87
C SER A 40 -2.51 0.40 11.13
N SER A 41 -1.28 0.39 10.62
CA SER A 41 -0.71 -0.74 9.88
C SER A 41 0.74 -1.01 10.23
N TYR A 42 1.12 -2.28 10.26
CA TYR A 42 2.48 -2.75 10.51
C TYR A 42 2.85 -3.77 9.44
N LEU A 43 3.71 -3.39 8.50
CA LEU A 43 4.18 -4.27 7.43
C LEU A 43 5.63 -4.63 7.69
N ILE A 44 5.91 -5.91 7.88
CA ILE A 44 7.24 -6.42 8.23
C ILE A 44 7.66 -7.46 7.20
N SER A 45 8.80 -7.27 6.54
CA SER A 45 9.32 -8.22 5.55
C SER A 45 8.30 -8.55 4.45
N THR A 46 7.53 -7.55 4.03
CA THR A 46 6.45 -7.70 3.05
C THR A 46 6.89 -7.20 1.69
N SER A 47 6.49 -7.89 0.62
CA SER A 47 6.84 -7.51 -0.75
C SER A 47 5.60 -7.24 -1.59
N PHE A 48 5.63 -6.18 -2.39
CA PHE A 48 4.64 -5.84 -3.40
C PHE A 48 5.31 -5.89 -4.77
N LEU A 49 4.87 -6.82 -5.62
CA LEU A 49 5.50 -7.16 -6.90
C LEU A 49 4.49 -7.00 -8.02
N SER A 50 4.75 -6.08 -8.96
CA SER A 50 3.89 -5.82 -10.11
C SER A 50 2.43 -5.51 -9.75
N CYS A 51 2.20 -4.82 -8.64
CA CYS A 51 0.86 -4.43 -8.22
C CYS A 51 0.42 -3.13 -8.89
N SER A 52 -0.89 -2.94 -9.13
CA SER A 52 -1.38 -1.74 -9.81
C SER A 52 -2.70 -1.16 -9.27
N ALA A 53 -2.84 0.16 -9.37
CA ALA A 53 -4.05 0.90 -9.01
C ALA A 53 -4.39 1.98 -10.05
N VAL A 54 -5.67 2.15 -10.40
CA VAL A 54 -6.08 3.06 -11.49
C VAL A 54 -6.49 4.45 -10.97
N VAL A 55 -7.50 4.57 -10.11
CA VAL A 55 -8.10 5.90 -9.86
C VAL A 55 -7.36 6.75 -8.83
N ASN A 56 -7.21 6.25 -7.59
CA ASN A 56 -6.74 7.05 -6.45
C ASN A 56 -5.27 6.80 -6.10
N GLY A 57 -4.65 5.79 -6.70
CA GLY A 57 -3.21 5.53 -6.58
C GLY A 57 -2.81 4.46 -5.56
N GLY A 58 -1.50 4.41 -5.26
CA GLY A 58 -0.90 3.39 -4.40
C GLY A 58 -0.80 2.04 -5.10
N GLY A 59 -0.05 1.96 -6.20
CA GLY A 59 0.04 0.76 -7.03
C GLY A 59 0.39 -0.49 -6.22
N GLY A 60 1.25 -0.36 -5.20
CA GLY A 60 1.42 -1.37 -4.16
C GLY A 60 0.44 -1.20 -3.01
N VAL A 61 0.54 -0.09 -2.28
CA VAL A 61 -0.21 0.16 -1.05
C VAL A 61 -0.87 1.52 -1.04
N TYR A 62 -2.09 1.57 -0.52
CA TYR A 62 -2.82 2.80 -0.23
C TYR A 62 -3.17 2.88 1.26
N PHE A 63 -2.75 3.95 1.91
CA PHE A 63 -3.11 4.30 3.27
C PHE A 63 -3.98 5.56 3.29
N ALA A 64 -5.16 5.49 3.91
CA ALA A 64 -5.97 6.65 4.23
C ALA A 64 -6.37 6.63 5.70
N HIS A 65 -5.54 7.28 6.50
CA HIS A 65 -5.66 7.32 7.95
C HIS A 65 -6.57 8.46 8.42
N THR A 66 -6.86 8.48 9.72
CA THR A 66 -7.36 9.68 10.42
C THR A 66 -6.16 10.49 10.91
N GLU A 67 -6.20 11.82 10.76
CA GLU A 67 -5.13 12.72 11.21
C GLU A 67 -4.86 12.55 12.71
N GLY A 68 -3.59 12.38 13.08
CA GLY A 68 -3.15 12.32 14.48
C GLY A 68 -3.38 11.00 15.23
N GLU A 69 -4.20 10.08 14.71
CA GLU A 69 -4.59 8.86 15.45
C GLU A 69 -3.94 7.58 14.93
N ASN A 70 -3.64 7.53 13.63
CA ASN A 70 -3.25 6.30 12.95
C ASN A 70 -1.82 6.37 12.39
N GLU A 71 -1.11 5.26 12.46
CA GLU A 71 0.27 5.12 11.98
C GLU A 71 0.43 3.97 10.97
N ALA A 72 1.28 4.18 9.96
CA ALA A 72 1.82 3.12 9.12
C ALA A 72 3.30 2.90 9.44
N ARG A 73 3.65 1.70 9.88
CA ARG A 73 5.05 1.29 10.12
C ARG A 73 5.46 0.24 9.11
N LEU A 74 6.48 0.55 8.32
CA LEU A 74 7.04 -0.34 7.31
C LEU A 74 8.47 -0.69 7.68
N GLU A 75 8.75 -1.98 7.80
CA GLU A 75 10.07 -2.51 8.12
C GLU A 75 10.46 -3.62 7.13
N ASN A 76 11.59 -3.46 6.45
CA ASN A 76 12.08 -4.42 5.45
C ASN A 76 11.06 -4.68 4.32
N VAL A 77 10.38 -3.63 3.84
CA VAL A 77 9.34 -3.74 2.82
C VAL A 77 9.91 -3.44 1.43
N ILE A 78 9.52 -4.23 0.43
CA ILE A 78 10.00 -4.09 -0.94
C ILE A 78 8.84 -3.83 -1.89
N PHE A 79 8.99 -2.86 -2.77
CA PHE A 79 8.08 -2.58 -3.88
C PHE A 79 8.85 -2.71 -5.20
N VAL A 80 8.36 -3.55 -6.10
CA VAL A 80 8.96 -3.76 -7.44
C VAL A 80 7.89 -3.66 -8.51
N SER A 81 8.12 -2.83 -9.53
CA SER A 81 7.24 -2.71 -10.70
C SER A 81 5.79 -2.32 -10.36
N CYS A 82 5.58 -1.60 -9.26
CA CYS A 82 4.23 -1.18 -8.87
C CYS A 82 3.81 0.10 -9.61
N LEU A 83 2.58 0.12 -10.13
CA LEU A 83 2.09 1.16 -11.05
C LEU A 83 0.82 1.81 -10.52
N ALA A 84 0.77 3.14 -10.56
CA ALA A 84 -0.43 3.90 -10.30
C ALA A 84 -0.74 4.81 -11.49
N GLU A 85 -2.00 4.88 -11.94
CA GLU A 85 -2.42 5.85 -12.98
C GLU A 85 -2.73 7.24 -12.40
N SER A 86 -2.42 7.46 -11.12
CA SER A 86 -2.71 8.73 -10.44
C SER A 86 -1.56 9.17 -9.54
N SER A 87 -1.36 8.55 -8.38
CA SER A 87 -0.31 8.98 -7.44
C SER A 87 0.29 7.81 -6.69
N GLY A 88 1.60 7.89 -6.40
CA GLY A 88 2.30 6.90 -5.59
C GLY A 88 2.35 5.50 -6.22
N GLY A 89 3.24 5.29 -7.20
CA GLY A 89 3.39 3.98 -7.87
C GLY A 89 3.62 2.82 -6.90
N GLY A 90 4.44 3.02 -5.86
CA GLY A 90 4.63 2.05 -4.78
C GLY A 90 3.62 2.24 -3.65
N ILE A 91 3.67 3.41 -3.00
CA ILE A 91 2.79 3.76 -1.88
C ILE A 91 2.11 5.09 -2.17
N TYR A 92 0.82 5.15 -1.86
CA TYR A 92 0.12 6.41 -1.60
C TYR A 92 -0.32 6.43 -0.14
N SER A 93 -0.02 7.52 0.57
CA SER A 93 -0.43 7.70 1.96
C SER A 93 -1.07 9.06 2.14
N ARG A 94 -2.24 9.06 2.77
CA ARG A 94 -3.02 10.27 3.04
C ARG A 94 -3.43 10.29 4.50
N TYR A 95 -3.13 11.42 5.13
CA TYR A 95 -3.37 11.66 6.55
C TYR A 95 -2.56 10.67 7.43
N GLY A 96 -2.34 11.02 8.69
CA GLY A 96 -1.59 10.17 9.64
C GLY A 96 -0.06 10.18 9.45
N ASN A 97 0.61 9.42 10.32
CA ASN A 97 2.06 9.33 10.36
C ASN A 97 2.56 8.06 9.67
N MET A 98 3.69 8.14 9.00
CA MET A 98 4.36 6.98 8.41
C MET A 98 5.82 6.91 8.83
N SER A 99 6.26 5.74 9.26
CA SER A 99 7.67 5.43 9.46
C SER A 99 8.11 4.30 8.52
N MET A 100 9.29 4.47 7.94
CA MET A 100 9.87 3.53 6.98
C MET A 100 11.31 3.23 7.39
N THR A 101 11.59 1.95 7.64
CA THR A 101 12.93 1.44 7.93
C THR A 101 13.26 0.35 6.93
N SER A 102 14.37 0.49 6.19
CA SER A 102 14.80 -0.49 5.19
C SER A 102 13.72 -0.77 4.13
N VAL A 103 13.11 0.29 3.58
CA VAL A 103 12.09 0.18 2.53
C VAL A 103 12.72 0.47 1.16
N PHE A 104 12.48 -0.41 0.19
CA PHE A 104 13.04 -0.29 -1.15
C PHE A 104 11.95 -0.17 -2.21
N PHE A 105 12.14 0.76 -3.14
CA PHE A 105 11.31 0.92 -4.33
C PHE A 105 12.15 0.70 -5.57
N ARG A 106 11.68 -0.17 -6.46
CA ARG A 106 12.29 -0.41 -7.76
C ARG A 106 11.21 -0.35 -8.83
N ASP A 107 11.45 0.41 -9.90
CA ASP A 107 10.56 0.49 -11.07
C ASP A 107 9.10 0.83 -10.71
N CYS A 108 8.90 1.62 -9.67
CA CYS A 108 7.56 2.02 -9.22
C CYS A 108 7.21 3.39 -9.80
N PHE A 109 6.13 3.48 -10.58
CA PHE A 109 5.78 4.69 -11.32
C PHE A 109 4.33 5.12 -11.07
N ALA A 110 4.12 6.43 -10.90
CA ALA A 110 2.82 7.05 -11.10
C ALA A 110 2.80 7.71 -12.49
N ARG A 111 1.68 7.62 -13.20
CA ARG A 111 1.50 8.19 -14.55
C ARG A 111 0.64 9.45 -14.51
#